data_AF-A0AAE3GCE7-F1
#
_entry.id   AF-A0AAE3GCE7-F1
#
_cell.length_a   1.000
_cell.length_b   1.000
_cell.length_c   1.000
_cell.angle_alpha   90.00
_cell.angle_beta   90.00
_cell.angle_gamma   90.00
#
_symmetry.space_group_name_H-M   'P 1'
#
loop_
_entity.id
_entity.type
_entity.pdbx_description
1 polymer ?
#
loop_
_entity_poly.entity_id
_entity_poly.type
_entity_poly.pdbx_seq_one_letter_code
_entity_poly.pdbx_strand_id
1 'polypeptide(L)'
;MLRPVTSRLTRLRWALTALFTGTAAICIATIATFTIVTDSRFRAAALDSELDRQVAGLSRAISYLDGRLRLESLDGDVLVEHTMSLSVWEDTGDGWRLRYSRTASDPAPDPQREQDLAHRVLRSRETEFADGAGLTGGPLRLAGAPVWHGDRVGAVVVVTGDPTPGWRAHTELVAGIGWGALGLLLLAGGAGYLLSAISMRPALQALEQQERFLTEAAHELRTPLATLRLLAEAGAADPARAGATAGQVVRLVDRMGHLVTGLLTRARVRNGSFPVELLPLRLDQLVEEVVTEHQGPVALETEPTVVRGDPVLLGQALHNLVDNAFRHGADPAGSARVWVRVAAGRVVVGDQGPGIAPEDRERVFDHSVTGAPDGTGIGLAIVRWVAELHHGSVRVLPGSPHGTVVELIVPEAPPSISGHRGSQSGQHGSALTKFSQSDCHRPCQ
;
A
#
# COMPACT_ATOMS: atom_id res chain seq x y z
N MET A 1 -13.82 -28.10 -1.10
CA MET A 1 -13.86 -27.16 0.04
C MET A 1 -13.65 -25.68 -0.37
N LEU A 2 -13.95 -25.26 -1.62
CA LEU A 2 -13.59 -23.91 -2.15
C LEU A 2 -14.58 -22.75 -1.90
N ARG A 3 -15.80 -23.02 -1.41
CA ARG A 3 -16.81 -21.97 -1.16
C ARG A 3 -16.50 -20.97 -0.01
N PRO A 4 -15.83 -21.34 1.10
CA PRO A 4 -15.69 -20.42 2.24
C PRO A 4 -14.67 -19.32 1.98
N VAL A 5 -13.56 -19.58 1.27
CA VAL A 5 -12.46 -18.61 1.06
C VAL A 5 -12.86 -17.50 0.08
N THR A 6 -13.44 -17.87 -1.06
CA THR A 6 -13.96 -16.92 -2.06
C THR A 6 -15.02 -16.00 -1.47
N SER A 7 -15.88 -16.52 -0.58
CA SER A 7 -16.91 -15.72 0.11
C SER A 7 -16.37 -14.73 1.15
N ARG A 8 -15.20 -15.01 1.74
CA ARG A 8 -14.55 -14.09 2.70
C ARG A 8 -13.85 -12.95 1.97
N LEU A 9 -13.22 -13.24 0.83
CA LEU A 9 -12.54 -12.24 0.02
C LEU A 9 -13.53 -11.30 -0.66
N THR A 10 -14.65 -11.79 -1.20
CA THR A 10 -15.69 -10.89 -1.73
C THR A 10 -16.28 -9.99 -0.63
N ARG A 11 -16.50 -10.53 0.57
CA ARG A 11 -16.93 -9.72 1.73
C ARG A 11 -15.91 -8.66 2.13
N LEU A 12 -14.62 -9.00 2.15
CA LEU A 12 -13.57 -8.04 2.49
C LEU A 12 -13.45 -6.92 1.44
N ARG A 13 -13.62 -7.26 0.15
CA ARG A 13 -13.69 -6.29 -0.94
C ARG A 13 -14.86 -5.32 -0.76
N TRP A 14 -16.06 -5.84 -0.54
CA TRP A 14 -17.24 -5.00 -0.29
C TRP A 14 -17.09 -4.15 0.95
N ALA A 15 -16.48 -4.67 2.02
CA ALA A 15 -16.23 -3.92 3.25
C ALA A 15 -15.25 -2.75 3.03
N LEU A 16 -14.15 -2.96 2.30
CA LEU A 16 -13.17 -1.90 1.98
C LEU A 16 -13.77 -0.83 1.07
N THR A 17 -14.49 -1.22 0.02
CA THR A 17 -15.17 -0.26 -0.86
C THR A 17 -16.24 0.52 -0.08
N ALA A 18 -17.00 -0.14 0.78
CA ALA A 18 -18.01 0.51 1.63
C ALA A 18 -17.37 1.48 2.63
N LEU A 19 -16.25 1.11 3.27
CA LEU A 19 -15.53 1.98 4.19
C LEU A 19 -15.03 3.25 3.49
N PHE A 20 -14.34 3.10 2.36
CA PHE A 20 -13.80 4.24 1.60
C PHE A 20 -14.91 5.17 1.09
N THR A 21 -15.96 4.59 0.50
CA THR A 21 -17.11 5.35 0.01
C THR A 21 -17.86 6.03 1.15
N GLY A 22 -17.98 5.36 2.30
CA GLY A 22 -18.58 5.91 3.51
C GLY A 22 -17.80 7.11 4.07
N THR A 23 -16.47 7.01 4.16
CA THR A 23 -15.63 8.13 4.58
C THR A 23 -15.71 9.31 3.60
N ALA A 24 -15.71 9.05 2.29
CA ALA A 24 -15.89 10.09 1.28
C ALA A 24 -17.27 10.78 1.42
N ALA A 25 -18.33 10.01 1.65
CA ALA A 25 -19.68 10.53 1.86
C ALA A 25 -19.76 11.47 3.06
N ILE A 26 -19.15 11.11 4.18
CA ILE A 26 -19.12 11.94 5.39
C ILE A 26 -18.39 13.27 5.12
N CYS A 27 -17.22 13.22 4.49
CA CYS A 27 -16.46 14.44 4.15
C CYS A 27 -17.24 15.36 3.21
N ILE A 28 -17.82 14.81 2.14
CA ILE A 28 -18.59 15.57 1.15
C ILE A 28 -19.83 16.19 1.81
N ALA A 29 -20.57 15.42 2.62
CA ALA A 29 -21.74 15.92 3.33
C ALA A 29 -21.38 17.06 4.27
N THR A 30 -20.27 16.93 5.02
CA THR A 30 -19.80 17.97 5.95
C THR A 30 -19.46 19.27 5.21
N ILE A 31 -18.70 19.18 4.11
CA ILE A 31 -18.34 20.35 3.29
C ILE A 31 -19.58 20.97 2.64
N ALA A 32 -20.50 20.16 2.12
CA ALA A 32 -21.75 20.63 1.54
C ALA A 32 -22.60 21.38 2.57
N THR A 33 -22.83 20.80 3.75
CA THR A 33 -23.58 21.45 4.83
C THR A 33 -22.91 22.75 5.27
N PHE A 34 -21.59 22.76 5.45
CA PHE A 34 -20.85 23.97 5.81
C PHE A 34 -21.03 25.08 4.76
N THR A 35 -20.92 24.73 3.48
CA THR A 35 -21.07 25.69 2.37
C THR A 35 -22.49 26.27 2.30
N ILE A 36 -23.52 25.43 2.42
CA ILE A 36 -24.93 25.83 2.38
C ILE A 36 -25.28 26.75 3.56
N VAL A 37 -24.84 26.40 4.77
CA VAL A 37 -25.08 27.22 5.97
C VAL A 37 -24.34 28.55 5.87
N THR A 38 -23.14 28.55 5.31
CA THR A 38 -22.32 29.76 5.17
C THR A 38 -22.90 30.71 4.11
N ASP A 39 -23.31 30.21 2.94
CA ASP A 39 -23.93 31.00 1.89
C ASP A 39 -25.26 31.64 2.35
N SER A 40 -26.11 30.88 3.06
CA SER A 40 -27.38 31.43 3.58
C SER A 40 -27.16 32.55 4.59
N ARG A 41 -26.18 32.41 5.49
CA ARG A 41 -25.80 33.46 6.46
C ARG A 41 -25.24 34.70 5.78
N PHE A 42 -24.34 34.55 4.80
CA PHE A 42 -23.77 35.68 4.07
C PHE A 42 -24.83 36.47 3.31
N ARG A 43 -25.80 35.79 2.68
CA ARG A 43 -26.89 36.45 1.95
C ARG A 43 -27.82 37.22 2.88
N ALA A 44 -28.18 36.65 4.03
CA ALA A 44 -28.99 37.35 5.03
C ALA A 44 -28.27 38.62 5.53
N ALA A 45 -26.99 38.50 5.88
CA ALA A 45 -26.19 39.64 6.33
C ALA A 45 -26.00 40.71 5.23
N ALA A 46 -25.86 40.30 3.97
CA ALA A 46 -25.75 41.22 2.84
C ALA A 46 -27.04 42.04 2.62
N LEU A 47 -28.21 41.39 2.73
CA LEU A 47 -29.50 42.08 2.65
C LEU A 47 -29.69 43.05 3.82
N ASP A 48 -29.37 42.63 5.05
CA ASP A 48 -29.45 43.50 6.23
C ASP A 48 -28.51 44.72 6.09
N SER A 49 -27.29 44.54 5.57
CA SER A 49 -26.35 45.65 5.36
C SER A 49 -26.77 46.60 4.24
N GLU A 50 -27.47 46.12 3.22
CA GLU A 50 -28.08 46.98 2.20
C GLU A 50 -29.21 47.81 2.80
N LEU A 51 -30.14 47.16 3.52
CA LEU A 51 -31.26 47.82 4.15
C LEU A 51 -30.82 48.83 5.23
N ASP A 52 -29.79 48.52 6.01
CA ASP A 52 -29.21 49.43 7.01
C ASP A 52 -28.70 50.72 6.35
N ARG A 53 -27.96 50.60 5.23
CA ARG A 53 -27.47 51.76 4.48
C ARG A 53 -28.60 52.62 3.93
N GLN A 54 -29.66 51.99 3.41
CA GLN A 54 -30.84 52.69 2.89
C GLN A 54 -31.59 53.42 4.01
N VAL A 55 -31.94 52.71 5.09
CA VAL A 55 -32.76 53.26 6.19
C VAL A 55 -32.00 54.33 6.98
N ALA A 56 -30.69 54.17 7.22
CA ALA A 56 -29.86 55.17 7.89
C ALA A 56 -29.58 56.39 7.00
N GLY A 57 -29.54 56.21 5.68
CA GLY A 57 -29.51 57.32 4.72
C GLY A 57 -30.80 58.16 4.80
N LEU A 58 -31.95 57.49 4.69
CA LEU A 58 -33.26 58.13 4.73
C LEU A 58 -33.60 58.76 6.09
N SER A 59 -33.26 58.11 7.20
CA SER A 59 -33.42 58.67 8.55
C SER A 59 -32.70 60.02 8.70
N ARG A 60 -31.50 60.17 8.09
CA ARG A 60 -30.74 61.43 8.11
C ARG A 60 -31.32 62.50 7.18
N ALA A 61 -32.00 62.11 6.11
CA ALA A 61 -32.66 63.03 5.20
C ALA A 61 -33.93 63.65 5.79
N ILE A 62 -34.58 62.96 6.74
CA ILE A 62 -35.79 63.41 7.42
C ILE A 62 -35.40 64.17 8.70
N SER A 63 -36.01 65.33 8.93
CA SER A 63 -35.72 66.16 10.10
C SER A 63 -36.97 66.86 10.63
N TYR A 64 -36.89 67.30 11.88
CA TYR A 64 -37.90 68.16 12.50
C TYR A 64 -37.46 69.62 12.42
N LEU A 65 -38.35 70.49 11.91
CA LEU A 65 -38.20 71.95 11.99
C LEU A 65 -39.48 72.54 12.56
N ASP A 66 -39.35 73.43 13.55
CA ASP A 66 -40.48 74.06 14.25
C ASP A 66 -41.51 73.06 14.80
N GLY A 67 -41.02 71.90 15.28
CA GLY A 67 -41.84 70.83 15.82
C GLY A 67 -42.65 70.04 14.78
N ARG A 68 -42.42 70.26 13.48
CA ARG A 68 -43.07 69.53 12.38
C ARG A 68 -42.07 68.66 11.62
N LEU A 69 -42.48 67.43 11.32
CA LEU A 69 -41.73 66.50 10.48
C LEU A 69 -41.68 67.01 9.03
N ARG A 70 -40.48 67.20 8.48
CA ARG A 70 -40.27 67.55 7.06
C ARG A 70 -39.98 66.31 6.23
N LEU A 71 -40.78 66.13 5.19
CA LEU A 71 -40.72 65.00 4.26
C LEU A 71 -40.41 65.45 2.82
N GLU A 72 -40.27 66.76 2.58
CA GLU A 72 -39.99 67.32 1.24
C GLU A 72 -38.64 66.85 0.69
N SER A 73 -37.69 66.52 1.56
CA SER A 73 -36.39 65.94 1.19
C SER A 73 -36.47 64.52 0.63
N LEU A 74 -37.60 63.83 0.79
CA LEU A 74 -37.85 62.51 0.20
C LEU A 74 -38.30 62.60 -1.26
N ASP A 75 -38.70 63.79 -1.72
CA ASP A 75 -39.15 64.00 -3.10
C ASP A 75 -37.92 64.10 -4.02
N GLY A 76 -37.78 63.16 -4.94
CA GLY A 76 -36.62 63.06 -5.84
C GLY A 76 -35.32 62.52 -5.21
N ASP A 77 -35.38 61.94 -4.00
CA ASP A 77 -34.22 61.26 -3.38
C ASP A 77 -33.96 59.91 -4.06
N VAL A 78 -32.73 59.72 -4.53
CA VAL A 78 -32.23 58.52 -5.22
C VAL A 78 -32.40 57.27 -4.34
N LEU A 79 -32.27 57.40 -3.01
CA LEU A 79 -32.48 56.27 -2.10
C LEU A 79 -33.93 55.80 -2.09
N VAL A 80 -34.89 56.72 -2.23
CA VAL A 80 -36.32 56.39 -2.28
C VAL A 80 -36.67 55.67 -3.58
N GLU A 81 -35.99 55.97 -4.68
CA GLU A 81 -36.18 55.28 -5.97
C GLU A 81 -35.68 53.83 -5.95
N HIS A 82 -34.65 53.54 -5.17
CA HIS A 82 -34.09 52.19 -5.03
C HIS A 82 -34.72 51.35 -3.91
N THR A 83 -35.65 51.93 -3.15
CA THR A 83 -36.34 51.23 -2.07
C THR A 83 -37.60 50.54 -2.59
N MET A 84 -37.84 49.29 -2.18
CA MET A 84 -39.01 48.53 -2.60
C MET A 84 -40.31 49.06 -1.96
N SER A 85 -40.28 49.34 -0.66
CA SER A 85 -41.33 50.10 0.04
C SER A 85 -40.70 50.96 1.13
N LEU A 86 -41.18 52.19 1.28
CA LEU A 86 -40.76 53.15 2.28
C LEU A 86 -42.00 53.65 3.04
N SER A 87 -41.98 53.57 4.36
CA SER A 87 -43.02 54.09 5.25
C SER A 87 -42.39 54.95 6.35
N VAL A 88 -43.00 56.08 6.69
CA VAL A 88 -42.55 56.94 7.80
C VAL A 88 -43.67 57.05 8.83
N TRP A 89 -43.42 56.51 10.01
CA TRP A 89 -44.35 56.47 11.13
C TRP A 89 -43.94 57.50 12.17
N GLU A 90 -44.80 58.48 12.46
CA GLU A 90 -44.56 59.49 13.49
C GLU A 90 -45.23 59.07 14.80
N ASP A 91 -44.52 59.22 15.92
CA ASP A 91 -45.06 59.02 17.25
C ASP A 91 -45.84 60.27 17.68
N THR A 92 -47.15 60.12 17.85
CA THR A 92 -48.04 61.21 18.26
C THR A 92 -48.37 61.20 19.76
N GLY A 93 -47.78 60.27 20.53
CA GLY A 93 -48.05 60.09 21.96
C GLY A 93 -49.26 59.18 22.26
N ASP A 94 -50.29 59.22 21.40
CA ASP A 94 -51.48 58.33 21.47
C ASP A 94 -51.36 57.11 20.52
N GLY A 95 -50.25 57.00 19.78
CA GLY A 95 -49.99 55.93 18.82
C GLY A 95 -49.21 56.40 17.58
N TRP A 96 -48.93 55.45 16.69
CA TRP A 96 -48.23 55.70 15.43
C TRP A 96 -49.16 56.28 14.37
N ARG A 97 -48.75 57.39 13.75
CA ARG A 97 -49.42 57.96 12.58
C ARG A 97 -48.54 57.81 11.35
N LEU A 98 -49.05 57.15 10.31
CA LEU A 98 -48.37 57.06 9.01
C LEU A 98 -48.36 58.44 8.36
N ARG A 99 -47.17 59.00 8.12
CA ARG A 99 -46.99 60.33 7.51
C ARG A 99 -46.58 60.28 6.05
N TYR A 100 -45.90 59.21 5.65
CA TYR A 100 -45.47 58.95 4.28
C TYR A 100 -45.52 57.45 4.02
N SER A 101 -45.97 57.05 2.84
CA SER A 101 -45.83 55.68 2.37
C SER A 101 -45.67 55.67 0.85
N ARG A 102 -44.72 54.89 0.36
CA ARG A 102 -44.49 54.61 -1.06
C ARG A 102 -44.20 53.13 -1.18
N THR A 103 -44.89 52.44 -2.07
CA THR A 103 -44.62 51.04 -2.41
C THR A 103 -44.32 50.98 -3.90
N ALA A 104 -43.07 50.72 -4.26
CA ALA A 104 -42.61 50.63 -5.63
C ALA A 104 -42.83 49.23 -6.25
N SER A 105 -42.94 48.18 -5.44
CA SER A 105 -43.20 46.80 -5.90
C SER A 105 -43.99 45.98 -4.87
N ASP A 106 -44.82 45.06 -5.35
CA ASP A 106 -45.52 44.05 -4.51
C ASP A 106 -44.48 43.03 -3.98
N PRO A 107 -44.60 42.54 -2.73
CA PRO A 107 -45.74 42.69 -1.85
C PRO A 107 -45.64 43.88 -0.89
N ALA A 108 -46.75 44.64 -0.77
CA ALA A 108 -46.84 45.73 0.20
C ALA A 108 -46.70 45.18 1.64
N PRO A 109 -45.93 45.83 2.53
CA PRO A 109 -45.75 45.36 3.91
C PRO A 109 -47.04 45.40 4.71
N ASP A 110 -47.19 44.42 5.63
CA ASP A 110 -48.26 44.42 6.62
C ASP A 110 -48.08 45.59 7.61
N PRO A 111 -49.02 46.55 7.69
CA PRO A 111 -48.90 47.73 8.56
C PRO A 111 -48.74 47.39 10.04
N GLN A 112 -49.29 46.27 10.52
CA GLN A 112 -49.13 45.87 11.92
C GLN A 112 -47.67 45.52 12.23
N ARG A 113 -47.00 44.82 11.31
CA ARG A 113 -45.58 44.47 11.47
C ARG A 113 -44.66 45.69 11.38
N GLU A 114 -44.99 46.67 10.55
CA GLU A 114 -44.24 47.94 10.52
C GLU A 114 -44.35 48.69 11.84
N GLN A 115 -45.55 48.75 12.43
CA GLN A 115 -45.77 49.38 13.74
C GLN A 115 -45.06 48.62 14.88
N ASP A 116 -45.09 47.29 14.86
CA ASP A 116 -44.36 46.46 15.82
C ASP A 116 -42.85 46.71 15.73
N LEU A 117 -42.32 46.84 14.51
CA LEU A 117 -40.92 47.20 14.28
C LEU A 117 -40.62 48.62 14.77
N ALA A 118 -41.49 49.59 14.47
CA ALA A 118 -41.35 50.96 14.95
C ALA A 118 -41.33 51.05 16.48
N HIS A 119 -42.16 50.25 17.16
CA HIS A 119 -42.12 50.11 18.62
C HIS A 119 -40.79 49.54 19.12
N ARG A 120 -40.17 48.58 18.41
CA ARG A 120 -38.84 48.06 18.80
C ARG A 120 -37.77 49.12 18.64
N VAL A 121 -37.75 49.83 17.52
CA VAL A 121 -36.82 50.95 17.25
C VAL A 121 -36.95 52.04 18.30
N LEU A 122 -38.17 52.40 18.71
CA LEU A 122 -38.39 53.41 19.75
C LEU A 122 -37.78 53.00 21.10
N ARG A 123 -37.81 51.70 21.43
CA ARG A 123 -37.26 51.16 22.68
C ARG A 123 -35.74 51.02 22.63
N SER A 124 -35.18 50.44 21.55
CA SER A 124 -33.75 50.22 21.42
C SER A 124 -32.99 51.49 21.05
N ARG A 125 -33.65 52.43 20.36
CA ARG A 125 -33.05 53.65 19.77
C ARG A 125 -31.96 53.34 18.74
N GLU A 126 -31.97 52.14 18.17
CA GLU A 126 -31.04 51.65 17.15
C GLU A 126 -31.82 51.17 15.91
N THR A 127 -31.10 50.90 14.82
CA THR A 127 -31.71 50.25 13.65
C THR A 127 -32.12 48.82 14.02
N GLU A 128 -33.38 48.47 13.75
CA GLU A 128 -33.91 47.14 14.01
C GLU A 128 -34.33 46.45 12.72
N PHE A 129 -34.25 45.12 12.71
CA PHE A 129 -34.65 44.30 11.57
C PHE A 129 -35.83 43.40 11.94
N ALA A 130 -36.64 43.04 10.94
CA ALA A 130 -37.74 42.11 11.12
C ALA A 130 -37.95 41.26 9.87
N ASP A 131 -38.28 39.99 10.07
CA ASP A 131 -38.90 39.20 9.02
C ASP A 131 -40.39 39.54 8.94
N GLY A 132 -40.88 39.67 7.72
CA GLY A 132 -42.26 39.97 7.42
C GLY A 132 -42.76 39.15 6.24
N ALA A 133 -44.05 39.31 5.99
CA ALA A 133 -44.68 38.90 4.76
C ALA A 133 -45.47 40.11 4.28
N GLY A 134 -45.47 40.33 2.97
CA GLY A 134 -46.37 41.33 2.42
C GLY A 134 -47.80 40.78 2.32
N LEU A 135 -48.74 41.65 1.96
CA LEU A 135 -50.18 41.36 2.00
C LEU A 135 -50.59 40.17 1.10
N THR A 136 -49.84 39.92 0.02
CA THR A 136 -50.05 38.77 -0.89
C THR A 136 -49.32 37.50 -0.45
N GLY A 137 -48.66 37.52 0.72
CA GLY A 137 -47.99 36.38 1.35
C GLY A 137 -46.53 36.17 0.96
N GLY A 138 -45.97 37.02 0.09
CA GLY A 138 -44.54 36.96 -0.27
C GLY A 138 -43.63 37.37 0.89
N PRO A 139 -42.45 36.75 1.04
CA PRO A 139 -41.52 37.05 2.12
C PRO A 139 -40.94 38.47 1.99
N LEU A 140 -40.77 39.16 3.11
CA LEU A 140 -40.18 40.51 3.17
C LEU A 140 -39.17 40.58 4.30
N ARG A 141 -38.10 41.35 4.10
CA ARG A 141 -37.21 41.80 5.17
C ARG A 141 -37.45 43.28 5.42
N LEU A 142 -37.75 43.66 6.67
CA LEU A 142 -37.96 45.05 7.07
C LEU A 142 -36.75 45.56 7.86
N ALA A 143 -36.38 46.81 7.65
CA ALA A 143 -35.43 47.53 8.50
C ALA A 143 -36.04 48.86 8.94
N GLY A 144 -35.93 49.18 10.22
CA GLY A 144 -36.47 50.39 10.82
C GLY A 144 -35.38 51.20 11.49
N ALA A 145 -35.30 52.51 11.24
CA ALA A 145 -34.33 53.40 11.90
C ALA A 145 -35.01 54.63 12.54
N PRO A 146 -34.48 55.10 13.67
CA PRO A 146 -35.06 56.22 14.39
C PRO A 146 -34.81 57.55 13.67
N VAL A 147 -35.79 58.45 13.70
CA VAL A 147 -35.67 59.85 13.31
C VAL A 147 -35.73 60.70 14.58
N TRP A 148 -34.69 61.50 14.79
CA TRP A 148 -34.53 62.27 16.02
C TRP A 148 -35.31 63.60 15.97
N HIS A 149 -36.01 63.89 17.07
CA HIS A 149 -36.65 65.16 17.36
C HIS A 149 -36.05 65.70 18.67
N GLY A 150 -34.90 66.38 18.57
CA GLY A 150 -34.08 66.69 19.73
C GLY A 150 -33.54 65.40 20.35
N ASP A 151 -33.73 65.21 21.66
CA ASP A 151 -33.21 64.05 22.40
C ASP A 151 -34.13 62.82 22.40
N ARG A 152 -35.26 62.88 21.69
CA ARG A 152 -36.23 61.77 21.57
C ARG A 152 -36.37 61.31 20.12
N VAL A 153 -36.72 60.05 19.94
CA VAL A 153 -37.15 59.52 18.64
C VAL A 153 -38.58 60.01 18.39
N GLY A 154 -38.77 60.85 17.37
CA GLY A 154 -40.08 61.42 17.03
C GLY A 154 -40.79 60.66 15.90
N ALA A 155 -40.03 59.99 15.05
CA ALA A 155 -40.55 59.14 13.97
C ALA A 155 -39.62 57.95 13.72
N VAL A 156 -40.12 56.96 13.00
CA VAL A 156 -39.36 55.81 12.51
C VAL A 156 -39.54 55.69 11.01
N VAL A 157 -38.42 55.55 10.30
CA VAL A 157 -38.41 55.19 8.89
C VAL A 157 -38.34 53.68 8.79
N VAL A 158 -39.22 53.09 7.99
CA VAL A 158 -39.23 51.66 7.68
C VAL A 158 -39.03 51.48 6.19
N VAL A 159 -38.06 50.63 5.84
CA VAL A 159 -37.82 50.18 4.46
C VAL A 159 -37.99 48.67 4.36
N THR A 160 -38.36 48.19 3.17
CA THR A 160 -38.46 46.76 2.88
C THR A 160 -37.54 46.32 1.74
N GLY A 161 -37.09 45.06 1.82
CA GLY A 161 -36.35 44.38 0.77
C GLY A 161 -36.91 42.98 0.47
N ASP A 162 -36.73 42.53 -0.76
CA ASP A 162 -37.13 41.20 -1.22
C ASP A 162 -35.98 40.19 -1.02
N PRO A 163 -36.13 39.17 -0.16
CA PRO A 163 -35.12 38.11 0.01
C PRO A 163 -35.13 37.06 -1.12
N THR A 164 -36.16 37.04 -1.99
CA THR A 164 -36.39 35.99 -3.00
C THR A 164 -35.27 35.81 -4.02
N PRO A 165 -34.63 36.86 -4.58
CA PRO A 165 -33.50 36.69 -5.49
C PRO A 165 -32.33 35.94 -4.84
N GLY A 166 -32.08 36.22 -3.55
CA GLY A 166 -31.09 35.49 -2.75
C GLY A 166 -31.46 34.01 -2.58
N TRP A 167 -32.74 33.70 -2.38
CA TRP A 167 -33.22 32.33 -2.22
C TRP A 167 -33.13 31.50 -3.50
N ARG A 168 -33.43 32.08 -4.67
CA ARG A 168 -33.30 31.36 -5.96
C ARG A 168 -31.83 30.99 -6.24
N ALA A 169 -30.92 31.95 -6.09
CA ALA A 169 -29.49 31.69 -6.24
C ALA A 169 -28.98 30.64 -5.23
N HIS A 170 -29.50 30.67 -3.99
CA HIS A 170 -29.21 29.65 -2.99
C HIS A 170 -29.70 28.27 -3.42
N THR A 171 -30.92 28.15 -3.95
CA THR A 171 -31.44 26.85 -4.44
C THR A 171 -30.65 26.30 -5.61
N GLU A 172 -30.18 27.15 -6.53
CA GLU A 172 -29.31 26.74 -7.63
C GLU A 172 -27.94 26.26 -7.13
N LEU A 173 -27.35 26.96 -6.15
CA LEU A 173 -26.11 26.55 -5.50
C LEU A 173 -26.27 25.22 -4.76
N VAL A 174 -27.34 25.03 -4.00
CA VAL A 174 -27.66 23.78 -3.30
C VAL A 174 -27.81 22.63 -4.31
N ALA A 175 -28.53 22.85 -5.40
CA ALA A 175 -28.67 21.85 -6.46
C ALA A 175 -27.32 21.51 -7.12
N GLY A 176 -26.49 22.51 -7.42
CA GLY A 176 -25.14 22.33 -7.96
C GLY A 176 -24.22 21.52 -7.04
N ILE A 177 -24.21 21.85 -5.73
CA ILE A 177 -23.48 21.09 -4.72
C ILE A 177 -23.99 19.64 -4.65
N GLY A 178 -25.32 19.44 -4.69
CA GLY A 178 -25.92 18.10 -4.67
C GLY A 178 -25.48 17.22 -5.84
N TRP A 179 -25.54 17.76 -7.07
CA TRP A 179 -25.07 17.05 -8.26
C TRP A 179 -23.55 16.80 -8.23
N GLY A 180 -22.76 17.77 -7.79
CA GLY A 180 -21.32 17.62 -7.63
C GLY A 180 -20.94 16.54 -6.60
N ALA A 181 -21.61 16.54 -5.45
CA ALA A 181 -21.46 15.55 -4.40
C ALA A 181 -21.77 14.13 -4.89
N LEU A 182 -22.89 13.97 -5.62
CA LEU A 182 -23.27 12.69 -6.22
C LEU A 182 -22.21 12.20 -7.22
N GLY A 183 -21.72 13.08 -8.09
CA GLY A 183 -20.66 12.76 -9.05
C GLY A 183 -19.37 12.31 -8.36
N LEU A 184 -18.93 13.03 -7.32
CA LEU A 184 -17.73 12.68 -6.56
C LEU A 184 -17.87 11.34 -5.83
N LEU A 185 -19.06 11.04 -5.29
CA LEU A 185 -19.36 9.77 -4.65
C LEU A 185 -19.28 8.58 -5.62
N LEU A 186 -19.86 8.74 -6.82
CA LEU A 186 -19.79 7.71 -7.86
C LEU A 186 -18.35 7.48 -8.31
N LEU A 187 -17.56 8.54 -8.48
CA LEU A 187 -16.14 8.44 -8.80
C LEU A 187 -15.34 7.75 -7.70
N ALA A 188 -15.56 8.12 -6.43
CA ALA A 188 -14.89 7.50 -5.28
C ALA A 188 -15.24 6.01 -5.15
N GLY A 189 -16.52 5.65 -5.29
CA GLY A 189 -16.97 4.25 -5.27
C GLY A 189 -16.38 3.44 -6.43
N GLY A 190 -16.37 4.01 -7.65
CA GLY A 190 -15.76 3.38 -8.82
C GLY A 190 -14.25 3.17 -8.67
N ALA A 191 -13.53 4.21 -8.22
CA ALA A 191 -12.09 4.14 -7.96
C ALA A 191 -11.76 3.13 -6.85
N GLY A 192 -12.53 3.13 -5.75
CA GLY A 192 -12.37 2.18 -4.66
C GLY A 192 -12.62 0.73 -5.11
N TYR A 193 -13.61 0.50 -5.98
CA TYR A 193 -13.85 -0.81 -6.58
C TYR A 193 -12.69 -1.28 -7.45
N LEU A 194 -12.16 -0.39 -8.30
CA LEU A 194 -11.06 -0.69 -9.22
C LEU A 194 -9.75 -0.98 -8.47
N LEU A 195 -9.40 -0.13 -7.49
CA LEU A 195 -8.17 -0.26 -6.71
C LEU A 195 -8.17 -1.53 -5.85
N SER A 196 -9.34 -1.88 -5.29
CA SER A 196 -9.51 -3.15 -4.56
C SER A 196 -9.35 -4.35 -5.49
N ALA A 197 -9.88 -4.28 -6.72
CA ALA A 197 -9.72 -5.35 -7.70
C ALA A 197 -8.25 -5.56 -8.11
N ILE A 198 -7.47 -4.47 -8.29
CA ILE A 198 -6.04 -4.55 -8.62
C ILE A 198 -5.25 -5.16 -7.46
N SER A 199 -5.52 -4.71 -6.22
CA SER A 199 -4.76 -5.13 -5.03
C SER A 199 -4.98 -6.60 -4.65
N MET A 200 -6.16 -7.16 -4.90
CA MET A 200 -6.48 -8.55 -4.53
C MET A 200 -6.06 -9.60 -5.55
N ARG A 201 -5.86 -9.24 -6.81
CA ARG A 201 -5.38 -10.16 -7.85
C ARG A 201 -4.08 -10.89 -7.47
N PRO A 202 -3.00 -10.22 -7.06
CA PRO A 202 -1.76 -10.90 -6.69
C PRO A 202 -1.93 -11.80 -5.45
N ALA A 203 -2.72 -11.37 -4.46
CA ALA A 203 -2.97 -12.17 -3.26
C ALA A 203 -3.74 -13.46 -3.57
N LEU A 204 -4.75 -13.39 -4.44
CA LEU A 204 -5.50 -14.56 -4.91
C LEU A 204 -4.61 -15.52 -5.72
N GLN A 205 -3.82 -14.98 -6.64
CA GLN A 205 -2.89 -15.79 -7.44
C GLN A 205 -1.86 -16.49 -6.56
N ALA A 206 -1.32 -15.82 -5.54
CA ALA A 206 -0.38 -16.42 -4.60
C ALA A 206 -1.03 -17.57 -3.80
N LEU A 207 -2.27 -17.39 -3.32
CA LEU A 207 -3.01 -18.43 -2.61
C LEU A 207 -3.32 -19.64 -3.51
N GLU A 208 -3.79 -19.42 -4.74
CA GLU A 208 -4.06 -20.50 -5.70
C GLU A 208 -2.79 -21.28 -6.04
N GLN A 209 -1.66 -20.59 -6.21
CA GLN A 209 -0.36 -21.24 -6.44
C GLN A 209 0.10 -22.05 -5.23
N GLN A 210 -0.15 -21.56 -4.01
CA GLN A 210 0.17 -22.28 -2.78
C GLN A 210 -0.67 -23.55 -2.63
N GLU A 211 -1.98 -23.49 -2.90
CA GLU A 211 -2.85 -24.67 -2.88
C GLU A 211 -2.45 -25.73 -3.92
N ARG A 212 -2.13 -25.31 -5.15
CA ARG A 212 -1.64 -26.24 -6.19
C ARG A 212 -0.34 -26.90 -5.76
N PHE A 213 0.61 -26.13 -5.24
CA PHE A 213 1.87 -26.66 -4.74
C PHE A 213 1.69 -27.68 -3.61
N LEU A 214 0.83 -27.39 -2.62
CA LEU A 214 0.55 -28.32 -1.53
C LEU A 214 -0.12 -29.60 -2.05
N THR A 215 -0.97 -29.49 -3.07
CA THR A 215 -1.65 -30.63 -3.69
C THR A 215 -0.66 -31.51 -4.47
N GLU A 216 0.24 -30.91 -5.24
CA GLU A 216 1.34 -31.59 -5.93
C GLU A 216 2.26 -32.30 -4.93
N ALA A 217 2.73 -31.58 -3.90
CA ALA A 217 3.57 -32.14 -2.84
C ALA A 217 2.92 -33.34 -2.14
N ALA A 218 1.63 -33.25 -1.81
CA ALA A 218 0.90 -34.35 -1.18
C ALA A 218 0.79 -35.58 -2.10
N HIS A 219 0.64 -35.38 -3.41
CA HIS A 219 0.62 -36.49 -4.37
C HIS A 219 2.00 -37.15 -4.49
N GLU A 220 3.07 -36.35 -4.64
CA GLU A 220 4.43 -36.85 -4.78
C GLU A 220 4.91 -37.59 -3.52
N LEU A 221 4.44 -37.22 -2.33
CA LEU A 221 4.75 -37.93 -1.08
C LEU A 221 3.90 -39.18 -0.85
N ARG A 222 2.67 -39.24 -1.37
CA ARG A 222 1.77 -40.38 -1.16
C ARG A 222 2.28 -41.65 -1.84
N THR A 223 2.85 -41.54 -3.04
CA THR A 223 3.38 -42.67 -3.80
C THR A 223 4.52 -43.41 -3.08
N PRO A 224 5.64 -42.75 -2.70
CA PRO A 224 6.71 -43.43 -1.98
C PRO A 224 6.27 -43.90 -0.60
N LEU A 225 5.35 -43.21 0.07
CA LEU A 225 4.80 -43.67 1.36
C LEU A 225 3.98 -44.96 1.22
N ALA A 226 3.25 -45.15 0.12
CA ALA A 226 2.57 -46.41 -0.19
C ALA A 226 3.59 -47.53 -0.46
N THR A 227 4.66 -47.25 -1.19
CA THR A 227 5.75 -48.22 -1.43
C THR A 227 6.47 -48.59 -0.14
N LEU A 228 6.73 -47.62 0.75
CA LEU A 228 7.37 -47.83 2.05
C LEU A 228 6.55 -48.80 2.90
N ARG A 229 5.23 -48.61 2.91
CA ARG A 229 4.30 -49.50 3.60
C ARG A 229 4.36 -50.93 3.06
N LEU A 230 4.34 -51.10 1.74
CA LEU A 230 4.44 -52.42 1.11
C LEU A 230 5.75 -53.14 1.43
N LEU A 231 6.88 -52.42 1.41
CA LEU A 231 8.20 -52.97 1.74
C LEU A 231 8.29 -53.38 3.23
N ALA A 232 7.73 -52.56 4.12
CA ALA A 232 7.68 -52.87 5.55
C ALA A 232 6.79 -54.09 5.83
N GLU A 233 5.61 -54.18 5.20
CA GLU A 233 4.71 -55.33 5.32
C GLU A 233 5.38 -56.62 4.78
N ALA A 234 6.11 -56.54 3.65
CA ALA A 234 6.84 -57.66 3.08
C ALA A 234 7.99 -58.16 3.97
N GLY A 235 8.76 -57.25 4.57
CA GLY A 235 9.84 -57.60 5.50
C GLY A 235 9.34 -58.20 6.82
N ALA A 236 8.16 -57.77 7.28
CA ALA A 236 7.51 -58.34 8.47
C ALA A 236 6.93 -59.75 8.22
N ALA A 237 6.50 -60.05 7.00
CA ALA A 237 5.93 -61.34 6.63
C ALA A 237 6.97 -62.46 6.43
N ASP A 238 8.22 -62.11 6.06
CA ASP A 238 9.28 -63.08 5.76
C ASP A 238 10.63 -62.66 6.38
N PRO A 239 11.06 -63.30 7.49
CA PRO A 239 12.32 -63.01 8.17
C PRO A 239 13.56 -63.20 7.27
N ALA A 240 13.50 -64.08 6.26
CA ALA A 240 14.61 -64.29 5.33
C ALA A 240 14.78 -63.11 4.37
N ARG A 241 13.72 -62.33 4.12
CA ARG A 241 13.75 -61.12 3.28
C ARG A 241 13.94 -59.84 4.07
N ALA A 242 13.87 -59.87 5.40
CA ALA A 242 13.94 -58.70 6.28
C ALA A 242 15.19 -57.84 6.05
N GLY A 243 16.36 -58.44 5.87
CA GLY A 243 17.61 -57.70 5.60
C GLY A 243 17.59 -56.98 4.24
N ALA A 244 17.08 -57.64 3.20
CA ALA A 244 16.98 -57.06 1.85
C ALA A 244 15.92 -55.95 1.78
N THR A 245 14.78 -56.12 2.46
CA THR A 245 13.72 -55.10 2.56
C THR A 245 14.15 -53.92 3.42
N ALA A 246 14.90 -54.14 4.50
CA ALA A 246 15.47 -53.05 5.31
C ALA A 246 16.36 -52.12 4.47
N GLY A 247 17.23 -52.68 3.62
CA GLY A 247 18.05 -51.87 2.69
C GLY A 247 17.21 -51.10 1.66
N GLN A 248 16.10 -51.67 1.19
CA GLN A 248 15.16 -50.99 0.28
C GLN A 248 14.38 -49.86 0.98
N VAL A 249 13.99 -50.08 2.24
CA VAL A 249 13.32 -49.10 3.10
C VAL A 249 14.22 -47.89 3.32
N VAL A 250 15.50 -48.10 3.70
CA VAL A 250 16.47 -47.01 3.91
C VAL A 250 16.60 -46.17 2.64
N ARG A 251 16.88 -46.80 1.48
CA ARG A 251 16.98 -46.08 0.20
C ARG A 251 15.71 -45.31 -0.17
N LEU A 252 14.53 -45.83 0.15
CA LEU A 252 13.26 -45.15 -0.12
C LEU A 252 13.04 -43.96 0.82
N VAL A 253 13.45 -44.06 2.08
CA VAL A 253 13.45 -42.95 3.05
C VAL A 253 14.41 -41.85 2.60
N ASP A 254 15.62 -42.20 2.15
CA ASP A 254 16.59 -41.23 1.61
C ASP A 254 16.01 -40.51 0.37
N ARG A 255 15.39 -41.26 -0.55
CA ARG A 255 14.68 -40.69 -1.70
C ARG A 255 13.53 -39.76 -1.28
N MET A 256 12.76 -40.10 -0.25
CA MET A 256 11.74 -39.21 0.31
C MET A 256 12.34 -37.96 0.94
N GLY A 257 13.49 -38.08 1.62
CA GLY A 257 14.27 -36.95 2.13
C GLY A 257 14.68 -35.98 1.02
N HIS A 258 15.15 -36.51 -0.12
CA HIS A 258 15.47 -35.71 -1.30
C HIS A 258 14.23 -35.02 -1.90
N LEU A 259 13.08 -35.71 -1.98
CA LEU A 259 11.82 -35.11 -2.45
C LEU A 259 11.35 -33.96 -1.54
N VAL A 260 11.35 -34.16 -0.22
CA VAL A 260 10.97 -33.13 0.76
C VAL A 260 11.90 -31.92 0.63
N THR A 261 13.21 -32.16 0.54
CA THR A 261 14.19 -31.08 0.37
C THR A 261 13.98 -30.35 -0.96
N GLY A 262 13.69 -31.06 -2.05
CA GLY A 262 13.33 -30.46 -3.34
C GLY A 262 12.06 -29.59 -3.28
N LEU A 263 11.02 -30.05 -2.59
CA LEU A 263 9.78 -29.29 -2.37
C LEU A 263 10.04 -28.03 -1.53
N LEU A 264 10.81 -28.15 -0.44
CA LEU A 264 11.19 -27.00 0.40
C LEU A 264 12.02 -25.99 -0.40
N THR A 265 12.97 -26.46 -1.20
CA THR A 265 13.75 -25.62 -2.12
C THR A 265 12.83 -24.90 -3.12
N ARG A 266 11.87 -25.59 -3.76
CA ARG A 266 10.90 -24.96 -4.67
C ARG A 266 10.03 -23.89 -3.98
N ALA A 267 9.63 -24.14 -2.74
CA ALA A 267 8.92 -23.15 -1.93
C ALA A 267 9.79 -21.92 -1.60
N ARG A 268 11.09 -22.13 -1.33
CA ARG A 268 12.08 -21.08 -1.05
C ARG A 268 12.33 -20.20 -2.28
N VAL A 269 12.54 -20.80 -3.46
CA VAL A 269 12.75 -20.07 -4.72
C VAL A 269 11.57 -19.14 -5.01
N ARG A 270 10.33 -19.64 -4.84
CA ARG A 270 9.12 -18.87 -5.14
C ARG A 270 8.88 -17.70 -4.18
N ASN A 271 9.29 -17.84 -2.92
CA ASN A 271 9.09 -16.81 -1.90
C ASN A 271 10.24 -15.79 -1.83
N GLY A 272 11.34 -16.00 -2.57
CA GLY A 272 12.46 -15.05 -2.68
C GLY A 272 13.17 -14.72 -1.37
N SER A 273 12.98 -15.50 -0.30
CA SER A 273 13.38 -15.08 1.04
C SER A 273 13.71 -16.25 1.95
N PHE A 274 15.01 -16.52 2.12
CA PHE A 274 15.62 -16.98 3.36
C PHE A 274 17.09 -16.52 3.38
N PRO A 275 17.63 -15.99 4.50
CA PRO A 275 19.07 -15.83 4.65
C PRO A 275 19.72 -17.22 4.70
N VAL A 276 20.59 -17.49 3.75
CA VAL A 276 21.37 -18.73 3.68
C VAL A 276 22.72 -18.44 4.32
N GLU A 277 23.09 -19.26 5.31
CA GLU A 277 24.34 -19.09 6.02
C GLU A 277 25.46 -19.80 5.23
N LEU A 278 26.26 -19.01 4.51
CA LEU A 278 27.38 -19.52 3.72
C LEU A 278 28.61 -19.73 4.62
N LEU A 279 28.86 -20.98 4.99
CA LEU A 279 29.96 -21.40 5.85
C LEU A 279 31.16 -21.86 5.00
N PRO A 280 32.41 -21.68 5.47
CA PRO A 280 33.57 -22.32 4.84
C PRO A 280 33.46 -23.84 4.93
N LEU A 281 33.52 -24.53 3.79
CA LEU A 281 33.46 -26.00 3.72
C LEU A 281 34.43 -26.55 2.67
N ARG A 282 34.87 -27.81 2.88
CA ARG A 282 35.72 -28.58 1.96
C ARG A 282 34.85 -29.22 0.87
N LEU A 283 34.84 -28.61 -0.31
CA LEU A 283 34.02 -29.06 -1.44
C LEU A 283 34.41 -30.45 -1.91
N ASP A 284 35.70 -30.76 -1.87
CA ASP A 284 36.25 -32.08 -2.17
C ASP A 284 35.70 -33.18 -1.25
N GLN A 285 35.66 -32.93 0.06
CA GLN A 285 35.12 -33.89 1.04
C GLN A 285 33.62 -34.12 0.85
N LEU A 286 32.87 -33.05 0.58
CA LEU A 286 31.43 -33.14 0.31
C LEU A 286 31.14 -33.97 -0.95
N VAL A 287 31.95 -33.82 -2.00
CA VAL A 287 31.82 -34.62 -3.22
C VAL A 287 32.19 -36.08 -2.99
N GLU A 288 33.25 -36.35 -2.22
CA GLU A 288 33.63 -37.71 -1.81
C GLU A 288 32.50 -38.43 -1.06
N GLU A 289 31.83 -37.74 -0.13
CA GLU A 289 30.68 -38.26 0.61
C GLU A 289 29.53 -38.63 -0.35
N VAL A 290 29.11 -37.68 -1.20
CA VAL A 290 28.03 -37.88 -2.18
C VAL A 290 28.32 -39.03 -3.16
N VAL A 291 29.57 -39.15 -3.61
CA VAL A 291 29.97 -40.22 -4.54
C VAL A 291 30.00 -41.58 -3.84
N THR A 292 30.45 -41.65 -2.58
CA THR A 292 30.51 -42.89 -1.80
C THR A 292 29.11 -43.46 -1.53
N GLU A 293 28.11 -42.60 -1.37
CA GLU A 293 26.71 -43.02 -1.21
C GLU A 293 26.12 -43.66 -2.47
N HIS A 294 26.64 -43.32 -3.65
CA HIS A 294 26.24 -43.95 -4.91
C HIS A 294 27.02 -45.26 -5.11
N GLN A 295 26.32 -46.40 -5.04
CA GLN A 295 26.92 -47.75 -5.14
C GLN A 295 27.41 -48.13 -6.57
N GLY A 296 27.67 -47.17 -7.45
CA GLY A 296 28.08 -47.37 -8.84
C GLY A 296 29.57 -47.05 -9.08
N PRO A 297 30.18 -47.53 -10.18
CA PRO A 297 31.57 -47.23 -10.50
C PRO A 297 31.73 -45.76 -10.93
N VAL A 298 32.20 -44.91 -10.00
CA VAL A 298 32.55 -43.51 -10.26
C VAL A 298 34.06 -43.34 -10.23
N ALA A 299 34.65 -42.77 -11.29
CA ALA A 299 36.02 -42.29 -11.24
C ALA A 299 36.06 -40.90 -10.59
N LEU A 300 36.69 -40.78 -9.43
CA LEU A 300 36.74 -39.54 -8.65
C LEU A 300 38.15 -38.96 -8.60
N GLU A 301 38.27 -37.70 -8.99
CA GLU A 301 39.51 -36.91 -8.89
C GLU A 301 39.22 -35.64 -8.09
N THR A 302 39.84 -35.49 -6.92
CA THR A 302 39.62 -34.33 -6.04
C THR A 302 40.92 -33.59 -5.73
N GLU A 303 40.86 -32.26 -5.81
CA GLU A 303 41.87 -31.36 -5.27
C GLU A 303 41.29 -30.62 -4.04
N PRO A 304 42.07 -30.44 -2.96
CA PRO A 304 41.60 -29.73 -1.76
C PRO A 304 41.05 -28.35 -2.11
N THR A 305 39.74 -28.15 -1.93
CA THR A 305 39.03 -26.96 -2.41
C THR A 305 38.11 -26.44 -1.31
N VAL A 306 38.31 -25.20 -0.87
CA VAL A 306 37.47 -24.56 0.16
C VAL A 306 36.57 -23.51 -0.47
N VAL A 307 35.26 -23.67 -0.29
CA VAL A 307 34.24 -22.72 -0.78
C VAL A 307 33.41 -22.21 0.38
N ARG A 308 32.70 -21.08 0.16
CA ARG A 308 31.66 -20.64 1.10
C ARG A 308 30.30 -21.12 0.61
N GLY A 309 29.66 -21.99 1.38
CA GLY A 309 28.36 -22.51 1.01
C GLY A 309 27.55 -23.10 2.15
N ASP A 310 26.31 -23.40 1.82
CA ASP A 310 25.43 -24.23 2.63
C ASP A 310 25.70 -25.71 2.26
N PRO A 311 26.23 -26.52 3.18
CA PRO A 311 26.60 -27.91 2.89
C PRO A 311 25.40 -28.77 2.48
N VAL A 312 24.20 -28.47 3.00
CA VAL A 312 22.98 -29.22 2.68
C VAL A 312 22.55 -28.92 1.24
N LEU A 313 22.54 -27.64 0.87
CA LEU A 313 22.13 -27.24 -0.49
C LEU A 313 23.15 -27.66 -1.55
N LEU A 314 24.44 -27.51 -1.27
CA LEU A 314 25.49 -28.00 -2.16
C LEU A 314 25.47 -29.52 -2.28
N GLY A 315 25.33 -30.25 -1.17
CA GLY A 315 25.16 -31.71 -1.19
C GLY A 315 23.98 -32.12 -2.07
N GLN A 316 22.84 -31.43 -1.96
CA GLN A 316 21.68 -31.68 -2.81
C GLN A 316 21.95 -31.44 -4.30
N ALA A 317 22.63 -30.35 -4.66
CA ALA A 317 23.01 -30.08 -6.04
C ALA A 317 23.93 -31.18 -6.59
N LEU A 318 24.88 -31.65 -5.79
CA LEU A 318 25.80 -32.72 -6.15
C LEU A 318 25.07 -34.06 -6.33
N HIS A 319 24.17 -34.42 -5.41
CA HIS A 319 23.32 -35.60 -5.56
C HIS A 319 22.53 -35.55 -6.87
N ASN A 320 21.91 -34.41 -7.17
CA ASN A 320 21.14 -34.26 -8.41
C ASN A 320 22.01 -34.42 -9.66
N LEU A 321 23.26 -33.95 -9.65
CA LEU A 321 24.18 -34.10 -10.78
C LEU A 321 24.61 -35.56 -10.97
N VAL A 322 25.03 -36.23 -9.89
CA VAL A 322 25.53 -37.62 -9.92
C VAL A 322 24.40 -38.59 -10.27
N ASP A 323 23.23 -38.43 -9.67
CA ASP A 323 22.03 -39.23 -9.95
C ASP A 323 21.53 -39.04 -11.39
N ASN A 324 21.59 -37.80 -11.91
CA ASN A 324 21.30 -37.53 -13.32
C ASN A 324 22.29 -38.24 -14.25
N ALA A 325 23.59 -38.23 -13.91
CA ALA A 325 24.62 -38.93 -14.66
C ALA A 325 24.41 -40.47 -14.66
N PHE A 326 23.97 -41.06 -13.55
CA PHE A 326 23.68 -42.50 -13.51
C PHE A 326 22.41 -42.89 -14.29
N ARG A 327 21.35 -42.08 -14.20
CA ARG A 327 20.08 -42.39 -14.87
C ARG A 327 20.13 -42.21 -16.38
N HIS A 328 20.83 -41.16 -16.84
CA HIS A 328 20.84 -40.77 -18.25
C HIS A 328 22.17 -41.07 -18.95
N GLY A 329 23.22 -41.39 -18.19
CA GLY A 329 24.57 -41.61 -18.70
C GLY A 329 24.90 -43.05 -19.10
N ALA A 330 23.91 -43.93 -19.17
CA ALA A 330 24.11 -45.27 -19.70
C ALA A 330 24.33 -45.22 -21.22
N ASP A 331 25.43 -45.80 -21.68
CA ASP A 331 25.68 -46.08 -23.09
C ASP A 331 24.57 -47.02 -23.62
N PRO A 332 24.22 -47.03 -24.93
CA PRO A 332 23.40 -48.08 -25.55
C PRO A 332 23.72 -49.53 -25.15
N ALA A 333 24.94 -49.84 -24.69
CA ALA A 333 25.33 -51.14 -24.12
C ALA A 333 24.94 -51.37 -22.64
N GLY A 334 24.32 -50.39 -21.97
CA GLY A 334 23.78 -50.48 -20.61
C GLY A 334 24.77 -50.22 -19.46
N SER A 335 26.01 -49.79 -19.77
CA SER A 335 27.01 -49.45 -18.75
C SER A 335 27.09 -47.93 -18.56
N ALA A 336 26.79 -47.44 -17.36
CA ALA A 336 27.00 -46.04 -16.99
C ALA A 336 28.42 -45.88 -16.42
N ARG A 337 29.28 -45.16 -17.15
CA ARG A 337 30.59 -44.71 -16.65
C ARG A 337 30.49 -43.24 -16.28
N VAL A 338 30.48 -42.97 -14.98
CA VAL A 338 30.41 -41.61 -14.41
C VAL A 338 31.79 -41.23 -13.89
N TRP A 339 32.20 -39.99 -14.12
CA TRP A 339 33.40 -39.42 -13.53
C TRP A 339 33.12 -38.05 -12.92
N VAL A 340 33.81 -37.74 -11.83
CA VAL A 340 33.66 -36.48 -11.10
C VAL A 340 35.04 -35.90 -10.83
N ARG A 341 35.21 -34.62 -11.17
CA ARG A 341 36.44 -33.87 -10.91
C ARG A 341 36.17 -32.62 -10.11
N VAL A 342 36.90 -32.42 -9.01
CA VAL A 342 36.81 -31.23 -8.16
C VAL A 342 38.14 -30.48 -8.20
N ALA A 343 38.12 -29.23 -8.66
CA ALA A 343 39.29 -28.35 -8.65
C ALA A 343 38.88 -26.88 -8.72
N ALA A 344 39.59 -26.01 -7.99
CA ALA A 344 39.48 -24.55 -8.09
C ALA A 344 38.03 -24.01 -7.96
N GLY A 345 37.25 -24.51 -7.00
CA GLY A 345 35.84 -24.17 -6.80
C GLY A 345 34.88 -24.74 -7.85
N ARG A 346 35.33 -25.69 -8.68
CA ARG A 346 34.53 -26.29 -9.75
C ARG A 346 34.32 -27.76 -9.48
N VAL A 347 33.10 -28.23 -9.72
CA VAL A 347 32.75 -29.66 -9.76
C VAL A 347 32.29 -29.98 -11.18
N VAL A 348 33.02 -30.86 -11.84
CA VAL A 348 32.69 -31.35 -13.18
C VAL A 348 32.19 -32.78 -13.06
N VAL A 349 30.95 -33.03 -13.44
CA VAL A 349 30.34 -34.37 -13.49
C VAL A 349 30.14 -34.74 -14.95
N GLY A 350 30.72 -35.87 -15.37
CA GLY A 350 30.59 -36.36 -16.73
C GLY A 350 30.09 -37.79 -16.81
N ASP A 351 29.37 -38.09 -17.88
CA ASP A 351 28.88 -39.42 -18.22
C ASP A 351 29.19 -39.79 -19.68
N GLN A 352 28.73 -40.97 -20.11
CA GLN A 352 28.90 -41.51 -21.47
C GLN A 352 27.58 -41.85 -22.17
N GLY A 353 26.48 -41.23 -21.74
CA GLY A 353 25.16 -41.43 -22.32
C GLY A 353 25.00 -40.79 -23.71
N PRO A 354 23.77 -40.63 -24.20
CA PRO A 354 23.50 -40.03 -25.51
C PRO A 354 23.85 -38.53 -25.60
N GLY A 355 24.11 -37.88 -24.46
CA GLY A 355 24.42 -36.46 -24.38
C GLY A 355 23.18 -35.57 -24.51
N ILE A 356 23.36 -34.26 -24.30
CA ILE A 356 22.31 -33.23 -24.44
C ILE A 356 22.52 -32.46 -25.75
N ALA A 357 21.48 -32.41 -26.58
CA ALA A 357 21.47 -31.67 -27.83
C ALA A 357 21.84 -30.19 -27.58
N PRO A 358 22.65 -29.55 -28.45
CA PRO A 358 23.10 -28.18 -28.25
C PRO A 358 21.98 -27.18 -27.95
N GLU A 359 20.84 -27.34 -28.61
CA GLU A 359 19.63 -26.50 -28.49
C GLU A 359 18.95 -26.60 -27.12
N ASP A 360 19.15 -27.70 -26.40
CA ASP A 360 18.53 -27.96 -25.11
C ASP A 360 19.45 -27.64 -23.93
N ARG A 361 20.75 -27.40 -24.14
CA ARG A 361 21.76 -27.24 -23.06
C ARG A 361 21.48 -26.11 -22.07
N GLU A 362 20.85 -25.03 -22.51
CA GLU A 362 20.41 -23.95 -21.61
C GLU A 362 19.04 -24.26 -21.00
N ARG A 363 18.15 -24.88 -21.78
CA ARG A 363 16.76 -25.17 -21.40
C ARG A 363 16.63 -26.32 -20.41
N VAL A 364 17.58 -27.23 -20.34
CA VAL A 364 17.57 -28.35 -19.37
C VAL A 364 17.65 -27.88 -17.91
N PHE A 365 18.08 -26.64 -17.67
CA PHE A 365 18.05 -26.03 -16.35
C PHE A 365 16.75 -25.27 -16.06
N ASP A 366 15.84 -25.17 -17.04
CA ASP A 366 14.53 -24.55 -16.85
C ASP A 366 13.52 -25.55 -16.26
N HIS A 367 12.59 -25.01 -15.49
CA HIS A 367 11.66 -25.68 -14.59
C HIS A 367 10.64 -26.65 -15.23
N SER A 368 10.78 -27.08 -16.49
CA SER A 368 9.71 -27.81 -17.21
C SER A 368 10.12 -28.76 -18.35
N VAL A 369 11.38 -29.21 -18.48
CA VAL A 369 11.81 -29.82 -19.77
C VAL A 369 11.82 -31.35 -19.84
N THR A 370 11.65 -32.13 -18.76
CA THR A 370 11.65 -33.61 -18.91
C THR A 370 10.46 -34.31 -18.28
N GLY A 371 9.47 -34.63 -19.14
CA GLY A 371 8.36 -35.54 -18.85
C GLY A 371 8.74 -37.01 -19.04
N ALA A 372 9.77 -37.49 -18.34
CA ALA A 372 10.09 -38.92 -18.29
C ALA A 372 9.24 -39.62 -17.21
N PRO A 373 8.78 -40.87 -17.42
CA PRO A 373 7.86 -41.56 -16.48
C PRO A 373 8.41 -41.77 -15.06
N ASP A 374 9.73 -41.67 -14.87
CA ASP A 374 10.43 -42.02 -13.62
C ASP A 374 11.25 -40.86 -13.00
N GLY A 375 11.20 -39.65 -13.58
CA GLY A 375 12.02 -38.50 -13.14
C GLY A 375 11.24 -37.19 -13.09
N THR A 376 11.43 -36.40 -12.03
CA THR A 376 10.65 -35.17 -11.78
C THR A 376 11.03 -33.99 -12.68
N GLY A 377 12.11 -34.07 -13.47
CA GLY A 377 12.58 -32.97 -14.32
C GLY A 377 13.06 -31.72 -13.55
N ILE A 378 13.15 -31.81 -12.22
CA ILE A 378 13.49 -30.69 -11.33
C ILE A 378 14.99 -30.69 -10.95
N GLY A 379 15.70 -31.80 -11.13
CA GLY A 379 17.06 -32.01 -10.64
C GLY A 379 18.05 -30.93 -11.08
N LEU A 380 18.16 -30.69 -12.40
CA LEU A 380 19.08 -29.67 -12.94
C LEU A 380 18.64 -28.23 -12.61
N ALA A 381 17.34 -27.96 -12.50
CA ALA A 381 16.83 -26.67 -12.05
C ALA A 381 17.24 -26.35 -10.59
N ILE A 382 17.26 -27.37 -9.71
CA ILE A 382 17.80 -27.21 -8.34
C ILE A 382 19.29 -26.88 -8.40
N VAL A 383 20.08 -27.57 -9.24
CA VAL A 383 21.52 -27.30 -9.36
C VAL A 383 21.78 -25.85 -9.75
N ARG A 384 21.03 -25.32 -10.73
CA ARG A 384 21.14 -23.91 -11.16
C ARG A 384 20.80 -22.95 -10.03
N TRP A 385 19.69 -23.18 -9.34
CA TRP A 385 19.30 -22.33 -8.22
C TRP A 385 20.32 -22.34 -7.08
N VAL A 386 20.84 -23.52 -6.72
CA VAL A 386 21.89 -23.63 -5.70
C VAL A 386 23.15 -22.89 -6.16
N ALA A 387 23.57 -23.05 -7.42
CA ALA A 387 24.74 -22.33 -7.95
C ALA A 387 24.56 -20.81 -7.84
N GLU A 388 23.42 -20.27 -8.31
CA GLU A 388 23.11 -18.84 -8.27
C GLU A 388 23.05 -18.29 -6.84
N LEU A 389 22.46 -19.05 -5.91
CA LEU A 389 22.39 -18.73 -4.49
C LEU A 389 23.78 -18.62 -3.83
N HIS A 390 24.73 -19.40 -4.32
CA HIS A 390 26.13 -19.40 -3.88
C HIS A 390 27.00 -18.42 -4.68
N HIS A 391 26.40 -17.53 -5.47
CA HIS A 391 27.10 -16.59 -6.37
C HIS A 391 27.97 -17.28 -7.44
N GLY A 392 27.63 -18.52 -7.75
CA GLY A 392 28.25 -19.36 -8.74
C GLY A 392 27.46 -19.46 -10.04
N SER A 393 27.73 -20.51 -10.82
CA SER A 393 26.99 -20.81 -12.05
C SER A 393 27.06 -22.30 -12.39
N VAL A 394 26.13 -22.78 -13.22
CA VAL A 394 26.15 -24.14 -13.76
C VAL A 394 26.05 -24.09 -15.28
N ARG A 395 26.73 -24.99 -15.99
CA ARG A 395 26.66 -25.10 -17.45
C ARG A 395 26.94 -26.50 -17.95
N VAL A 396 26.38 -26.85 -19.10
CA VAL A 396 26.77 -28.05 -19.86
C VAL A 396 27.94 -27.69 -20.76
N LEU A 397 29.06 -28.42 -20.65
CA LEU A 397 30.26 -28.15 -21.45
C LEU A 397 30.11 -28.67 -22.90
N PRO A 398 30.53 -27.91 -23.91
CA PRO A 398 30.59 -28.37 -25.29
C PRO A 398 31.79 -29.31 -25.50
N GLY A 399 31.62 -30.43 -26.20
CA GLY A 399 32.76 -31.20 -26.70
C GLY A 399 32.71 -32.72 -26.58
N SER A 400 31.65 -33.30 -26.02
CA SER A 400 31.50 -34.76 -25.98
C SER A 400 30.64 -35.26 -27.15
N PRO A 401 31.19 -35.97 -28.16
CA PRO A 401 30.38 -36.65 -29.18
C PRO A 401 29.49 -37.76 -28.58
N HIS A 402 29.83 -38.23 -27.38
CA HIS A 402 29.07 -39.15 -26.54
C HIS A 402 29.17 -38.70 -25.08
N GLY A 403 28.04 -38.61 -24.38
CA GLY A 403 27.95 -38.25 -22.97
C GLY A 403 27.59 -36.79 -22.67
N THR A 404 27.16 -36.54 -21.44
CA THR A 404 26.92 -35.19 -20.90
C THR A 404 28.02 -34.81 -19.93
N VAL A 405 28.49 -33.57 -19.99
CA VAL A 405 29.43 -33.01 -19.00
C VAL A 405 28.83 -31.75 -18.42
N VAL A 406 28.57 -31.74 -17.12
CA VAL A 406 28.00 -30.60 -16.39
C VAL A 406 29.05 -30.04 -15.45
N GLU A 407 29.30 -28.73 -15.52
CA GLU A 407 30.19 -28.00 -14.63
C GLU A 407 29.37 -27.13 -13.69
N LEU A 408 29.51 -27.36 -12.39
CA LEU A 408 29.04 -26.50 -11.30
C LEU A 408 30.23 -25.67 -10.78
N ILE A 409 30.06 -24.35 -10.73
CA ILE A 409 31.06 -23.40 -10.27
C ILE A 409 30.54 -22.76 -8.98
N VAL A 410 31.35 -22.80 -7.93
CA VAL A 410 31.11 -22.13 -6.64
C VAL A 410 32.34 -21.28 -6.32
N PRO A 411 32.19 -19.98 -6.03
CA PRO A 411 33.33 -19.12 -5.71
C PRO A 411 34.12 -19.65 -4.52
N GLU A 412 35.45 -19.69 -4.66
CA GLU A 412 36.34 -20.06 -3.56
C GLU A 412 36.24 -19.06 -2.41
N ALA A 413 36.39 -19.56 -1.20
CA ALA A 413 36.56 -18.68 -0.06
C ALA A 413 37.88 -17.90 -0.27
N PRO A 414 37.90 -16.56 -0.14
CA PRO A 414 39.15 -15.82 -0.18
C PRO A 414 40.10 -16.41 0.88
N PRO A 415 41.41 -16.56 0.57
CA PRO A 415 42.35 -17.16 1.50
C PRO A 415 42.27 -16.41 2.82
N SER A 416 41.95 -17.13 3.90
CA SER A 416 41.94 -16.55 5.23
C SER A 416 43.38 -16.14 5.55
N ILE A 417 43.64 -14.83 5.55
CA ILE A 417 44.88 -14.28 6.08
C ILE A 417 44.81 -14.45 7.60
N SER A 418 45.08 -15.66 8.09
CA SER A 418 45.38 -15.89 9.50
C SER A 418 46.80 -15.37 9.73
N GLY A 419 46.87 -14.11 10.16
CA GLY A 419 48.10 -13.46 10.57
C GLY A 419 48.73 -14.16 11.78
N HIS A 420 49.56 -15.17 11.54
CA HIS A 420 50.63 -15.55 12.45
C HIS A 420 51.76 -14.54 12.29
N ARG A 421 51.61 -13.38 12.93
CA ARG A 421 52.75 -12.49 13.20
C ARG A 421 53.44 -13.00 14.46
N GLY A 422 54.39 -13.92 14.27
CA GLY A 422 55.32 -14.30 15.33
C GLY A 422 56.06 -13.06 15.83
N SER A 423 55.98 -12.79 17.12
CA SER A 423 56.79 -11.75 17.76
C SER A 423 58.24 -12.21 17.80
N GLN A 424 59.06 -11.75 16.86
CA GLN A 424 60.49 -11.58 17.09
C GLN A 424 60.73 -10.12 17.47
N SER A 425 60.88 -9.85 18.76
CA SER A 425 61.58 -8.64 19.24
C SER A 425 62.88 -9.09 19.88
N GLY A 426 63.98 -8.67 19.26
CA GLY A 426 65.35 -9.06 19.58
C GLY A 426 65.82 -8.60 20.96
N GLN A 427 66.82 -9.35 21.42
CA GLN A 427 67.59 -9.15 22.64
C GLN A 427 68.93 -8.51 22.28
N HIS A 428 69.44 -7.65 23.17
CA HIS A 428 70.76 -6.97 23.19
C HIS A 428 70.87 -5.66 22.39
N GLY A 429 71.28 -4.52 22.96
CA GLY A 429 71.69 -4.16 24.32
C GLY A 429 72.26 -2.73 24.31
N SER A 430 72.23 -2.01 25.42
CA SER A 430 73.25 -1.00 25.73
C SER A 430 73.16 -0.52 27.18
N ALA A 431 74.33 -0.19 27.71
CA ALA A 431 74.72 -0.09 29.10
C ALA A 431 74.14 1.10 29.88
N LEU A 432 73.86 0.84 31.15
CA LEU A 432 73.73 1.86 32.19
C LEU A 432 75.12 2.10 32.81
N THR A 433 75.65 3.32 32.73
CA THR A 433 76.70 3.80 33.65
C THR A 433 76.59 5.30 33.88
N LYS A 434 76.28 5.65 35.14
CA LYS A 434 76.56 6.84 35.98
C LYS A 434 77.03 8.16 35.34
N PHE A 435 76.43 9.28 35.81
CA PHE A 435 77.02 10.52 36.42
C PHE A 435 75.95 11.64 36.27
N SER A 436 75.24 12.07 37.33
CA SER A 436 75.58 13.09 38.34
C SER A 436 75.79 14.53 37.80
N GLN A 437 74.96 15.43 38.35
CA GLN A 437 75.11 16.88 38.58
C GLN A 437 74.60 17.93 37.56
N SER A 438 73.75 18.79 38.15
CA SER A 438 73.67 20.26 38.09
C SER A 438 73.02 20.98 36.89
N ASP A 439 71.96 21.70 37.26
CA ASP A 439 71.61 23.10 36.94
C ASP A 439 71.28 23.48 35.49
N CYS A 440 70.05 23.94 35.25
CA CYS A 440 69.76 25.38 35.32
C CYS A 440 68.26 25.70 35.18
N HIS A 441 67.79 26.61 36.04
CA HIS A 441 66.75 27.64 35.80
C HIS A 441 66.56 28.00 34.30
N ARG A 442 65.39 28.35 33.74
CA ARG A 442 64.21 29.10 34.19
C ARG A 442 63.15 29.06 33.04
N PRO A 443 61.91 29.54 33.28
CA PRO A 443 60.80 29.55 32.32
C PRO A 443 60.57 30.92 31.66
N CYS A 444 59.88 30.94 30.51
CA CYS A 444 59.09 32.01 29.89
C CYS A 444 58.47 31.38 28.61
N GLN A 445 57.20 31.48 28.24
CA GLN A 445 55.97 32.15 28.70
C GLN A 445 54.80 31.26 28.27
#